data_AF-A0A2W4SER8-F1
#
_entry.id   AF-A0A2W4SER8-F1
#
_cell.length_a   1.000
_cell.length_b   1.000
_cell.length_c   1.000
_cell.angle_alpha   90.00
_cell.angle_beta   90.00
_cell.angle_gamma   90.00
#
_symmetry.space_group_name_H-M   'P 1'
#
loop_
_entity.id
_entity.type
_entity.pdbx_description
1 polymer ?
#
loop_
_entity_poly.entity_id
_entity_poly.type
_entity_poly.pdbx_seq_one_letter_code
_entity_poly.pdbx_strand_id
1 'polypeptide(L)'
;MWFGVSPFGANRRGPAHVFPSFGSSDSQYVAISVEARKEVGEEYSVWKGLLKRYELMYVIADEHDVIPLRTEVWGDPVHLYPTRATPEQARQIFVRMLERAEALRTRPVFYNTVSNNCTSNIVEPINEIATRRIRFGLDLLLPGYSDARAHRLGLLDTDPPLEEARRVSLVNDRVAAALDEAEFSLRIRGL
;
A
#
# COMPACT_ATOMS: atom_id res chain seq x y z
N MET A 1 -11.88 -0.67 -4.32
CA MET A 1 -10.60 -0.55 -3.57
C MET A 1 -9.46 -0.79 -4.55
N TRP A 2 -8.33 -0.13 -4.35
CA TRP A 2 -7.12 -0.28 -5.14
C TRP A 2 -5.96 -0.72 -4.24
N PHE A 3 -4.99 -1.42 -4.81
CA PHE A 3 -3.79 -1.87 -4.13
C PHE A 3 -2.56 -1.17 -4.72
N GLY A 4 -1.91 -0.33 -3.93
CA GLY A 4 -0.70 0.40 -4.27
C GLY A 4 0.55 -0.38 -3.89
N VAL A 5 1.54 -0.39 -4.79
CA VAL A 5 2.90 -0.92 -4.54
C VAL A 5 3.92 0.10 -5.05
N SER A 6 4.81 0.53 -4.17
CA SER A 6 5.85 1.54 -4.43
C SER A 6 7.24 1.00 -4.07
N PRO A 7 7.93 0.30 -4.98
CA PRO A 7 9.31 -0.13 -4.78
C PRO A 7 10.27 1.04 -4.50
N PHE A 8 11.27 0.83 -3.64
CA PHE A 8 12.26 1.88 -3.33
C PHE A 8 13.32 1.95 -4.43
N GLY A 9 13.26 3.03 -5.20
CA GLY A 9 14.11 3.26 -6.36
C GLY A 9 13.80 2.35 -7.56
N ALA A 10 14.17 2.82 -8.75
CA ALA A 10 13.80 2.17 -10.02
C ALA A 10 14.38 0.75 -10.21
N ASN A 11 15.53 0.43 -9.58
CA ASN A 11 16.29 -0.81 -9.87
C ASN A 11 16.22 -1.88 -8.75
N ARG A 12 15.43 -1.67 -7.69
CA ARG A 12 15.32 -2.62 -6.57
C ARG A 12 13.86 -2.87 -6.19
N ARG A 13 13.41 -4.12 -6.34
CA ARG A 13 12.03 -4.55 -6.02
C ARG A 13 11.85 -5.20 -4.66
N GLY A 14 12.91 -5.44 -3.89
CA GLY A 14 12.78 -6.09 -2.58
C GLY A 14 12.02 -5.21 -1.57
N PRO A 15 12.61 -4.07 -1.19
CA PRO A 15 11.94 -3.09 -0.33
C PRO A 15 10.89 -2.29 -1.12
N ALA A 16 9.69 -2.13 -0.57
CA ALA A 16 8.64 -1.29 -1.12
C ALA A 16 7.68 -0.81 -0.02
N HIS A 17 6.93 0.26 -0.31
CA HIS A 17 5.70 0.58 0.41
C HIS A 17 4.55 -0.12 -0.28
N VAL A 18 3.64 -0.70 0.51
CA VAL A 18 2.36 -1.19 0.02
C VAL A 18 1.25 -0.50 0.80
N PHE A 19 0.20 -0.10 0.10
CA PHE A 19 -0.90 0.67 0.70
C PHE A 19 -2.20 0.40 -0.05
N PRO A 20 -3.32 0.18 0.63
CA PRO A 20 -4.63 0.23 -0.01
C PRO A 20 -5.10 1.67 -0.20
N SER A 21 -5.88 1.86 -1.27
CA SER A 21 -6.63 3.09 -1.55
C SER A 21 -8.13 2.76 -1.68
N PHE A 22 -8.96 3.50 -0.96
CA PHE A 22 -10.39 3.27 -0.82
C PHE A 22 -11.15 4.42 -1.47
N GLY A 23 -11.90 4.11 -2.51
CA GLY A 23 -12.79 5.07 -3.18
C GLY A 23 -14.18 5.07 -2.56
N SER A 24 -14.77 6.25 -2.42
CA SER A 24 -16.17 6.47 -2.07
C SER A 24 -17.03 6.69 -3.31
N SER A 25 -18.35 6.77 -3.13
CA SER A 25 -19.32 6.93 -4.23
C SER A 25 -19.26 8.29 -4.94
N ASP A 26 -18.63 9.28 -4.32
CA ASP A 26 -18.40 10.64 -4.81
C ASP A 26 -16.98 10.83 -5.38
N SER A 27 -16.31 9.73 -5.76
CA SER A 27 -14.99 9.75 -6.41
C SER A 27 -13.85 10.31 -5.55
N GLN A 28 -14.03 10.42 -4.24
CA GLN A 28 -12.93 10.71 -3.32
C GLN A 28 -12.18 9.43 -2.96
N TYR A 29 -10.88 9.54 -2.74
CA TYR A 29 -10.02 8.40 -2.44
C TYR A 29 -9.15 8.67 -1.22
N VAL A 30 -9.25 7.78 -0.23
CA VAL A 30 -8.40 7.80 0.96
C VAL A 30 -7.40 6.66 0.85
N ALA A 31 -6.12 6.98 0.98
CA ALA A 31 -5.06 5.99 1.06
C ALA A 31 -4.64 5.79 2.52
N ILE A 32 -4.42 4.52 2.89
CA ILE A 32 -3.89 4.17 4.20
C ILE A 32 -2.51 3.53 4.02
N SER A 33 -1.47 4.22 4.46
CA SER A 33 -0.10 3.70 4.42
C SER A 33 0.39 3.31 5.81
N VAL A 34 0.94 2.11 5.91
CA VAL A 34 1.55 1.61 7.15
C VAL A 34 3.03 1.89 7.10
N GLU A 35 3.49 2.79 7.95
CA GLU A 35 4.82 3.39 7.89
C GLU A 35 5.61 3.19 9.18
N ALA A 36 6.92 3.32 9.06
CA ALA A 36 7.84 3.39 10.18
C ALA A 36 7.98 4.86 10.62
N ARG A 37 7.60 5.16 11.85
CA ARG A 37 7.81 6.47 12.48
C ARG A 37 9.26 6.57 12.97
N LYS A 38 9.95 7.63 12.52
CA LYS A 38 11.32 7.96 12.90
C LYS A 38 11.33 9.01 14.00
N GLU A 39 12.28 8.92 14.92
CA GLU A 39 12.58 10.00 15.87
C GLU A 39 13.54 11.03 15.26
N VAL A 40 13.55 12.24 15.82
CA VAL A 40 14.43 13.33 15.37
C VAL A 40 15.90 12.92 15.59
N GLY A 41 16.67 12.83 14.49
CA GLY A 41 18.06 12.36 14.51
C GLY A 41 18.26 10.94 14.01
N GLU A 42 17.20 10.21 13.66
CA GLU A 42 17.30 8.89 13.05
C GLU A 42 17.36 8.95 11.52
N GLU A 43 18.43 8.39 10.93
CA GLU A 43 18.53 8.19 9.49
C GLU A 43 17.81 6.90 9.07
N TYR A 44 16.96 7.01 8.04
CA TYR A 44 16.27 5.86 7.47
C TYR A 44 17.28 4.87 6.87
N SER A 45 17.23 3.63 7.33
CA SER A 45 17.98 2.54 6.72
C SER A 45 17.05 1.36 6.59
N VAL A 46 16.84 0.91 5.34
CA VAL A 46 16.09 -0.31 5.01
C VAL A 46 16.59 -1.49 5.86
N TRP A 47 17.92 -1.62 6.01
CA TRP A 47 18.58 -2.66 6.78
C TRP A 47 18.48 -2.48 8.31
N LYS A 48 18.37 -1.26 8.83
CA LYS A 48 18.10 -1.03 10.27
C LYS A 48 16.61 -1.16 10.61
N GLY A 49 15.71 -0.84 9.68
CA GLY A 49 14.26 -1.07 9.79
C GLY A 49 13.91 -2.56 9.82
N LEU A 50 14.76 -3.41 9.23
CA LEU A 50 14.72 -4.86 9.32
C LEU A 50 14.95 -5.42 10.76
N LEU A 51 15.45 -4.61 11.71
CA LEU A 51 15.95 -5.07 13.02
C LEU A 51 15.23 -4.44 14.26
N LYS A 52 13.94 -4.10 14.16
CA LYS A 52 13.08 -3.65 15.29
C LYS A 52 13.49 -2.33 15.97
N ARG A 53 13.47 -1.20 15.26
CA ARG A 53 13.75 0.11 15.90
C ARG A 53 12.77 1.25 15.62
N TYR A 54 11.77 1.07 14.77
CA TYR A 54 10.82 2.14 14.46
C TYR A 54 9.43 1.83 15.01
N GLU A 55 8.75 2.83 15.55
CA GLU A 55 7.33 2.72 15.93
C GLU A 55 6.48 2.55 14.66
N LEU A 56 5.45 1.71 14.71
CA LEU A 56 4.49 1.59 13.61
C LEU A 56 3.56 2.82 13.62
N MET A 57 3.36 3.46 12.48
CA MET A 57 2.34 4.50 12.30
C MET A 57 1.45 4.21 11.10
N TYR A 58 0.21 4.69 11.19
CA TYR A 58 -0.76 4.65 10.08
C TYR A 58 -0.91 6.07 9.57
N VAL A 59 -0.55 6.29 8.30
CA VAL A 59 -0.86 7.52 7.58
C VAL A 59 -2.20 7.31 6.89
N ILE A 60 -3.22 8.03 7.32
CA ILE A 60 -4.54 8.06 6.70
C ILE A 60 -4.68 9.44 6.07
N ALA A 61 -4.65 9.52 4.75
CA ALA A 61 -4.61 10.79 4.05
C ALA A 61 -5.30 10.70 2.68
N ASP A 62 -5.55 11.87 2.09
CA ASP A 62 -6.00 11.95 0.71
C ASP A 62 -4.98 11.30 -0.22
N GLU A 63 -5.45 10.61 -1.23
CA GLU A 63 -4.57 9.97 -2.21
C GLU A 63 -3.67 10.98 -2.94
N HIS A 64 -4.15 12.21 -3.11
CA HIS A 64 -3.41 13.35 -3.66
C HIS A 64 -2.19 13.75 -2.83
N ASP A 65 -2.18 13.47 -1.53
CA ASP A 65 -1.00 13.66 -0.69
C ASP A 65 -0.08 12.43 -0.71
N VAL A 66 -0.67 11.24 -0.76
CA VAL A 66 0.07 9.97 -0.57
C VAL A 66 0.84 9.56 -1.82
N ILE A 67 0.25 9.68 -3.01
CA ILE A 67 0.88 9.18 -4.25
C ILE A 67 1.98 10.13 -4.76
N PRO A 68 1.75 11.45 -4.92
CA PRO A 68 2.77 12.39 -5.38
C PRO A 68 4.00 12.48 -4.47
N LEU A 69 3.83 12.29 -3.16
CA LEU A 69 4.99 12.18 -2.25
C LEU A 69 5.97 11.09 -2.70
N ARG A 70 5.45 9.95 -3.17
CA ARG A 70 6.28 8.83 -3.65
C ARG A 70 6.84 9.11 -5.05
N THR A 71 6.01 9.56 -5.97
CA THR A 71 6.43 9.73 -7.37
C THR A 71 7.29 10.96 -7.60
N GLU A 72 6.91 12.11 -7.04
CA GLU A 72 7.52 13.41 -7.35
C GLU A 72 8.60 13.81 -6.35
N VAL A 73 8.40 13.52 -5.06
CA VAL A 73 9.37 13.91 -4.02
C VAL A 73 10.44 12.83 -3.84
N TRP A 74 10.04 11.56 -3.77
CA TRP A 74 10.99 10.44 -3.61
C TRP A 74 11.51 9.89 -4.93
N GLY A 75 10.80 10.11 -6.05
CA GLY A 75 11.18 9.56 -7.35
C GLY A 75 10.92 8.06 -7.48
N ASP A 76 10.05 7.49 -6.65
CA ASP A 76 9.74 6.08 -6.63
C ASP A 76 8.66 5.70 -7.67
N PRO A 77 8.78 4.54 -8.31
CA PRO A 77 7.70 4.01 -9.15
C PRO A 77 6.50 3.66 -8.27
N VAL A 78 5.29 4.03 -8.70
CA VAL A 78 4.03 3.65 -8.05
C VAL A 78 3.18 2.84 -9.02
N HIS A 79 2.86 1.61 -8.59
CA HIS A 79 1.90 0.75 -9.27
C HIS A 79 0.58 0.77 -8.51
N LEU A 80 -0.52 1.05 -9.19
CA LEU A 80 -1.87 1.06 -8.63
C LEU A 80 -2.74 0.01 -9.33
N TYR A 81 -3.05 -1.07 -8.61
CA TYR A 81 -3.80 -2.21 -9.15
C TYR A 81 -5.27 -2.17 -8.70
N PRO A 82 -6.24 -2.37 -9.59
CA PRO A 82 -7.62 -2.60 -9.17
C PRO A 82 -7.71 -3.95 -8.45
N THR A 83 -8.56 -4.05 -7.43
CA THR A 83 -8.76 -5.30 -6.67
C THR A 83 -10.15 -5.86 -6.90
N ARG A 84 -10.29 -7.19 -6.74
CA ARG A 84 -11.58 -7.88 -6.80
C ARG A 84 -12.38 -7.79 -5.48
N ALA A 85 -11.96 -6.94 -4.54
CA ALA A 85 -12.66 -6.77 -3.28
C ALA A 85 -14.05 -6.16 -3.54
N THR A 86 -15.10 -6.80 -3.02
CA THR A 86 -16.45 -6.24 -3.10
C THR A 86 -16.54 -4.95 -2.27
N PRO A 87 -17.53 -4.07 -2.51
CA PRO A 87 -17.72 -2.87 -1.69
C PRO A 87 -17.84 -3.17 -0.18
N GLU A 88 -18.49 -4.29 0.16
CA GLU A 88 -18.61 -4.77 1.54
C GLU A 88 -17.24 -5.14 2.13
N GLN A 89 -16.44 -5.92 1.40
CA GLN A 89 -15.10 -6.32 1.84
C GLN A 89 -14.17 -5.10 1.97
N ALA A 90 -14.22 -4.18 1.01
CA ALA A 90 -13.43 -2.95 1.04
C ALA A 90 -13.77 -2.10 2.28
N ARG A 91 -15.06 -1.95 2.61
CA ARG A 91 -15.51 -1.24 3.81
C ARG A 91 -15.01 -1.90 5.09
N GLN A 92 -15.11 -3.24 5.16
CA GLN A 92 -14.63 -3.98 6.32
C GLN A 92 -13.12 -3.83 6.49
N ILE A 93 -12.33 -3.99 5.43
CA ILE A 93 -10.86 -3.78 5.48
C ILE A 93 -10.55 -2.35 5.95
N PHE A 94 -11.21 -1.35 5.39
CA PHE A 94 -11.02 0.06 5.77
C PHE A 94 -11.26 0.28 7.27
N VAL A 95 -12.41 -0.16 7.78
CA VAL A 95 -12.77 -0.02 9.21
C VAL A 95 -11.75 -0.73 10.09
N ARG A 96 -11.32 -1.95 9.74
CA ARG A 96 -10.33 -2.70 10.52
C ARG A 96 -8.98 -2.01 10.57
N MET A 97 -8.55 -1.36 9.49
CA MET A 97 -7.33 -0.56 9.49
C MET A 97 -7.45 0.68 10.39
N LEU A 98 -8.63 1.32 10.43
CA LEU A 98 -8.89 2.43 11.35
C LEU A 98 -8.91 1.99 12.82
N GLU A 99 -9.56 0.86 13.13
CA GLU A 99 -9.54 0.26 14.47
C GLU A 99 -8.11 -0.05 14.92
N ARG A 100 -7.29 -0.56 14.00
CA ARG A 100 -5.87 -0.83 14.26
C ARG A 100 -5.09 0.45 14.52
N ALA A 101 -5.33 1.51 13.75
CA ALA A 101 -4.71 2.82 13.97
C ALA A 101 -5.10 3.41 15.34
N GLU A 102 -6.37 3.37 15.72
CA GLU A 102 -6.83 3.84 17.05
C GLU A 102 -6.21 3.02 18.19
N ALA A 103 -6.08 1.70 18.01
CA ALA A 103 -5.44 0.86 19.03
C ALA A 103 -3.98 1.26 19.31
N LEU A 104 -3.24 1.74 18.29
CA LEU A 104 -1.86 2.21 18.46
C LEU A 104 -1.75 3.43 19.38
N ARG A 105 -2.81 4.23 19.50
CA ARG A 105 -2.85 5.38 20.43
C ARG A 105 -2.65 4.98 21.88
N THR A 106 -3.11 3.79 22.26
CA THR A 106 -3.08 3.30 23.66
C THR A 106 -2.12 2.13 23.86
N ARG A 107 -1.78 1.40 22.80
CA ARG A 107 -0.86 0.27 22.82
C ARG A 107 0.12 0.39 21.65
N PRO A 108 1.23 1.13 21.82
CA PRO A 108 2.22 1.26 20.77
C PRO A 108 2.77 -0.11 20.38
N VAL A 109 2.85 -0.37 19.08
CA VAL A 109 3.43 -1.58 18.54
C VAL A 109 4.61 -1.19 17.67
N PHE A 110 5.74 -1.88 17.83
CA PHE A 110 6.94 -1.63 17.04
C PHE A 110 6.86 -2.31 15.66
N TYR A 111 7.36 -1.63 14.63
CA TYR A 111 7.51 -2.18 13.29
C TYR A 111 8.51 -3.34 13.34
N ASN A 112 8.10 -4.51 12.85
CA ASN A 112 8.94 -5.68 12.74
C ASN A 112 8.85 -6.19 11.30
N THR A 113 9.96 -6.13 10.57
CA THR A 113 9.97 -6.49 9.16
C THR A 113 9.60 -7.97 8.90
N VAL A 114 9.67 -8.84 9.91
CA VAL A 114 9.26 -10.25 9.82
C VAL A 114 7.81 -10.50 10.21
N SER A 115 7.30 -9.83 11.23
CA SER A 115 6.00 -10.18 11.83
C SER A 115 4.98 -9.04 11.92
N ASN A 116 5.37 -7.80 11.63
CA ASN A 116 4.55 -6.60 11.76
C ASN A 116 5.04 -5.50 10.81
N ASN A 117 4.79 -5.68 9.51
CA ASN A 117 5.22 -4.80 8.43
C ASN A 117 4.02 -4.31 7.61
N CYS A 118 4.26 -3.47 6.61
CA CYS A 118 3.21 -2.94 5.74
C CYS A 118 2.37 -4.04 5.07
N THR A 119 3.00 -5.11 4.57
CA THR A 119 2.29 -6.23 3.96
C THR A 119 1.50 -7.06 4.96
N SER A 120 2.02 -7.36 6.15
CA SER A 120 1.32 -8.16 7.16
C SER A 120 0.12 -7.42 7.76
N ASN A 121 0.22 -6.10 7.96
CA ASN A 121 -0.86 -5.27 8.46
C ASN A 121 -1.99 -5.07 7.42
N ILE A 122 -1.72 -5.31 6.14
CA ILE A 122 -2.76 -5.36 5.09
C ILE A 122 -3.35 -6.77 5.00
N VAL A 123 -2.51 -7.80 5.09
CA VAL A 123 -2.92 -9.21 4.97
C VAL A 123 -3.77 -9.67 6.15
N GLU A 124 -3.53 -9.17 7.36
CA GLU A 124 -4.30 -9.56 8.56
C GLU A 124 -5.79 -9.19 8.45
N PRO A 125 -6.19 -7.93 8.18
CA PRO A 125 -7.58 -7.58 7.91
C PRO A 125 -8.21 -8.40 6.76
N ILE A 126 -7.46 -8.63 5.68
CA ILE A 126 -7.93 -9.45 4.55
C ILE A 126 -8.21 -10.89 5.00
N ASN A 127 -7.36 -11.48 5.83
CA ASN A 127 -7.49 -12.85 6.31
C ASN A 127 -8.62 -13.08 7.31
N GLU A 128 -9.03 -12.04 8.02
CA GLU A 128 -10.20 -12.09 8.91
C GLU A 128 -11.51 -12.18 8.12
N ILE A 129 -11.53 -11.66 6.90
CA ILE A 129 -12.71 -11.59 6.04
C ILE A 129 -12.69 -12.68 4.95
N ALA A 130 -11.50 -13.11 4.51
CA ALA A 130 -11.35 -14.06 3.42
C ALA A 130 -11.70 -15.49 3.83
N THR A 131 -12.51 -16.16 2.99
CA THR A 131 -12.77 -17.61 3.08
C THR A 131 -11.52 -18.46 2.87
N ARG A 132 -10.52 -17.93 2.15
CA ARG A 132 -9.21 -18.57 1.98
C ARG A 132 -8.10 -17.67 2.53
N ARG A 133 -7.49 -18.10 3.64
CA ARG A 133 -6.40 -17.36 4.30
C ARG A 133 -5.13 -17.32 3.45
N ILE A 134 -4.61 -16.12 3.28
CA ILE A 134 -3.29 -15.75 2.80
C ILE A 134 -2.26 -16.18 3.88
N ARG A 135 -1.56 -17.29 3.64
CA ARG A 135 -0.55 -17.84 4.60
C ARG A 135 0.70 -16.95 4.72
N PHE A 136 1.45 -17.02 5.81
CA PHE A 136 2.75 -16.33 5.90
C PHE A 136 3.73 -16.87 4.85
N GLY A 137 4.56 -15.99 4.26
CA GLY A 137 5.55 -16.32 3.24
C GLY A 137 6.66 -15.26 3.14
N LEU A 138 7.76 -15.58 2.45
CA LEU A 138 8.93 -14.69 2.27
C LEU A 138 8.58 -13.39 1.52
N ASP A 139 7.49 -13.39 0.76
CA ASP A 139 6.89 -12.21 0.11
C ASP A 139 6.43 -11.13 1.10
N LEU A 140 6.12 -11.49 2.35
CA LEU A 140 5.86 -10.52 3.40
C LEU A 140 7.12 -9.75 3.81
N LEU A 141 8.32 -10.33 3.60
CA LEU A 141 9.60 -9.70 3.88
C LEU A 141 10.09 -8.80 2.74
N LEU A 142 9.51 -8.96 1.55
CA LEU A 142 9.87 -8.22 0.34
C LEU A 142 8.60 -7.61 -0.27
N PRO A 143 8.12 -6.48 0.28
CA PRO A 143 6.83 -5.92 -0.09
C PRO A 143 6.68 -5.63 -1.59
N GLY A 144 7.77 -5.40 -2.34
CA GLY A 144 7.69 -5.15 -3.78
C GLY A 144 7.37 -6.38 -4.65
N TYR A 145 7.22 -7.57 -4.04
CA TYR A 145 6.65 -8.76 -4.69
C TYR A 145 5.21 -9.07 -4.24
N SER A 146 4.59 -8.19 -3.45
CA SER A 146 3.21 -8.37 -2.98
C SER A 146 2.21 -8.38 -4.14
N ASP A 147 2.51 -7.65 -5.23
CA ASP A 147 1.73 -7.66 -6.48
C ASP A 147 1.67 -9.05 -7.12
N ALA A 148 2.82 -9.72 -7.23
CA ALA A 148 2.95 -11.06 -7.80
C ALA A 148 2.13 -12.09 -7.02
N ARG A 149 2.06 -11.90 -5.70
CA ARG A 149 1.26 -12.76 -4.84
C ARG A 149 -0.23 -12.47 -4.96
N ALA A 150 -0.63 -11.20 -4.89
CA ALA A 150 -2.01 -10.81 -5.06
C ALA A 150 -2.56 -11.29 -6.42
N HIS A 151 -1.76 -11.19 -7.47
CA HIS A 151 -2.06 -11.72 -8.81
C HIS A 151 -2.27 -13.24 -8.79
N ARG A 152 -1.32 -14.00 -8.23
CA ARG A 152 -1.41 -15.48 -8.14
C ARG A 152 -2.61 -15.96 -7.33
N LEU A 153 -3.01 -15.20 -6.31
CA LEU A 153 -4.18 -15.49 -5.48
C LEU A 153 -5.49 -15.02 -6.14
N GLY A 154 -5.43 -14.37 -7.30
CA GLY A 154 -6.61 -13.86 -8.00
C GLY A 154 -7.26 -12.66 -7.33
N LEU A 155 -6.54 -11.93 -6.47
CA LEU A 155 -7.06 -10.79 -5.71
C LEU A 155 -7.08 -9.49 -6.51
N LEU A 156 -6.24 -9.41 -7.55
CA LEU A 156 -6.20 -8.26 -8.45
C LEU A 156 -7.22 -8.43 -9.57
N ASP A 157 -7.91 -7.35 -9.91
CA ASP A 157 -8.87 -7.32 -11.01
C ASP A 157 -8.16 -7.04 -12.34
N THR A 158 -7.29 -7.97 -12.71
CA THR A 158 -6.47 -7.89 -13.91
C THR A 158 -6.41 -9.28 -14.54
N ASP A 159 -6.81 -9.37 -15.79
CA ASP A 159 -6.71 -10.58 -16.61
C ASP A 159 -5.32 -10.76 -17.28
N PRO A 160 -4.58 -9.68 -17.61
CA PRO A 160 -3.24 -9.82 -18.17
C PRO A 160 -2.23 -10.58 -17.28
N PRO A 161 -1.16 -11.14 -17.89
CA PRO A 161 0.00 -11.62 -17.16
C PRO A 161 0.59 -10.53 -16.26
N LEU A 162 1.22 -10.92 -15.15
CA LEU A 162 1.73 -10.00 -14.13
C LEU A 162 2.61 -8.86 -14.69
N GLU A 163 3.49 -9.15 -15.64
CA GLU A 163 4.37 -8.12 -16.24
C GLU A 163 3.58 -7.05 -17.00
N GLU A 164 2.52 -7.46 -17.69
CA GLU A 164 1.63 -6.52 -18.36
C GLU A 164 0.77 -5.75 -17.36
N ALA A 165 0.28 -6.43 -16.31
CA ALA A 165 -0.43 -5.78 -15.20
C ALA A 165 0.45 -4.71 -14.52
N ARG A 166 1.75 -4.97 -14.35
CA ARG A 166 2.72 -3.99 -13.82
C ARG A 166 2.88 -2.79 -14.74
N ARG A 167 2.96 -3.02 -16.05
CA ARG A 167 3.10 -1.94 -17.05
C ARG A 167 1.88 -1.02 -17.04
N VAL A 168 0.68 -1.59 -17.02
CA VAL A 168 -0.57 -0.82 -17.07
C VAL A 168 -0.85 -0.09 -15.76
N SER A 169 -0.52 -0.73 -14.62
CA SER A 169 -0.70 -0.15 -13.28
C SER A 169 0.33 0.92 -12.92
N LEU A 170 1.42 1.10 -13.68
CA LEU A 170 2.37 2.18 -13.42
C LEU A 170 1.69 3.52 -13.68
N VAL A 171 1.60 4.36 -12.63
CA VAL A 171 0.83 5.62 -12.70
C VAL A 171 1.69 6.88 -12.76
N ASN A 172 3.02 6.80 -12.62
CA ASN A 172 3.92 7.96 -12.50
C ASN A 172 3.66 9.06 -13.55
N ASP A 173 3.61 8.73 -14.84
CA ASP A 173 3.38 9.73 -15.90
C ASP A 173 2.00 10.40 -15.78
N ARG A 174 0.98 9.65 -15.34
CA ARG A 174 -0.37 10.18 -15.11
C ARG A 174 -0.44 11.04 -13.86
N VAL A 175 0.33 10.68 -12.83
CA VAL A 175 0.45 11.48 -11.59
C VAL A 175 1.06 12.83 -11.93
N ALA A 176 2.19 12.86 -12.62
CA ALA A 176 2.85 14.10 -13.04
C ALA A 176 1.92 15.00 -13.88
N ALA A 177 1.08 14.39 -14.74
CA ALA A 177 0.13 15.13 -15.56
C ALA A 177 -1.12 15.63 -14.82
N ALA A 178 -1.40 15.15 -13.61
CA ALA A 178 -2.65 15.41 -12.88
C ALA A 178 -2.47 16.16 -11.56
N LEU A 179 -1.25 16.59 -11.19
CA LEU A 179 -0.94 17.16 -9.87
C LEU A 179 -1.85 18.31 -9.45
N ASP A 180 -2.29 19.17 -10.36
CA ASP A 180 -3.12 20.33 -10.02
C ASP A 180 -4.61 20.13 -10.40
N GLU A 181 -4.99 18.90 -10.72
CA GLU A 181 -6.33 18.58 -11.21
C GLU A 181 -7.26 18.18 -10.05
N ALA A 182 -8.46 18.77 -10.02
CA ALA A 182 -9.49 18.45 -9.02
C ALA A 182 -9.88 16.95 -9.04
N GLU A 183 -9.83 16.32 -10.21
CA GLU A 183 -10.15 14.89 -10.43
C GLU A 183 -8.90 14.00 -10.44
N PHE A 184 -7.86 14.36 -9.66
CA PHE A 184 -6.56 13.67 -9.62
C PHE A 184 -6.70 12.15 -9.58
N SER A 185 -7.46 11.62 -8.62
CA SER A 185 -7.59 10.19 -8.41
C SER A 185 -8.24 9.46 -9.59
N LEU A 186 -9.19 10.07 -10.29
CA LEU A 186 -9.78 9.48 -11.49
C LEU A 186 -8.76 9.47 -12.64
N ARG A 187 -8.08 10.61 -12.85
CA ARG A 187 -7.09 10.77 -13.93
C ARG A 187 -5.93 9.78 -13.83
N ILE A 188 -5.39 9.53 -12.64
CA ILE A 188 -4.29 8.58 -12.47
C ILE A 188 -4.70 7.12 -12.76
N ARG A 189 -6.00 6.82 -12.73
CA ARG A 189 -6.59 5.53 -13.09
C ARG A 189 -7.05 5.45 -14.54
N GLY A 190 -7.06 6.57 -15.27
CA GLY A 190 -7.62 6.65 -16.62
C GLY A 190 -9.15 6.50 -16.66
N LEU A 191 -9.83 6.94 -15.59
CA LEU A 191 -11.29 6.96 -15.46
C LEU A 191 -11.86 8.34 -15.77
#